data_AF-A0A1F3BZQ4-F1
#
_entry.id   AF-A0A1F3BZQ4-F1
#
_cell.length_a   1.000
_cell.length_b   1.000
_cell.length_c   1.000
_cell.angle_alpha   90.00
_cell.angle_beta   90.00
_cell.angle_gamma   90.00
#
_symmetry.space_group_name_H-M   'P 1'
#
loop_
_entity.id
_entity.type
_entity.pdbx_description
1 polymer ?
#
loop_
_entity_poly.entity_id
_entity_poly.type
_entity_poly.pdbx_seq_one_letter_code
_entity_poly.pdbx_strand_id
1 'polypeptide(L)'
;MRSPITIPPAPNPSSIEGRELKERTTLSDYAPSPWDQGPAMSPAVVLDDGDGLDLASVAEQSDLRALVPEEDESAPRTPPRKPRSEVEIWMEGARELFALGDFSGSLEMIEKILKIDSSHVEAREYLRQNEVTLIAMYESKIGPPRAIPRLAIKPEEVMWLNLDHRAGFLLAQIDGTVSYDDLFALSGLPHLDTARILAALLQEGVITS
;
A
#
# COMPACT_ATOMS: atom_id res chain seq x y z
N MET A 1 -9.00 54.02 -46.04
CA MET A 1 -8.05 54.10 -44.92
C MET A 1 -8.46 53.13 -43.82
N ARG A 2 -7.96 51.89 -43.86
CA ARG A 2 -7.79 50.98 -42.71
C ARG A 2 -6.66 50.02 -43.11
N SER A 3 -5.53 50.11 -42.43
CA SER A 3 -4.33 49.32 -42.72
C SER A 3 -4.54 47.85 -42.36
N PRO A 4 -4.02 46.89 -43.14
CA PRO A 4 -4.06 45.48 -42.76
C PRO A 4 -3.07 45.20 -41.62
N ILE A 5 -3.51 44.45 -40.62
CA ILE A 5 -2.68 43.93 -39.53
C ILE A 5 -1.84 42.79 -40.09
N THR A 6 -0.54 43.03 -40.23
CA THR A 6 0.47 42.03 -40.59
C THR A 6 0.72 41.12 -39.38
N ILE A 7 0.35 39.85 -39.49
CA ILE A 7 0.70 38.80 -38.53
C ILE A 7 2.14 38.37 -38.82
N PRO A 8 3.06 38.32 -37.82
CA PRO A 8 4.41 37.82 -38.06
C PRO A 8 4.40 36.30 -38.33
N PRO A 9 5.27 35.79 -39.22
CA PRO A 9 5.35 34.36 -39.51
C PRO A 9 5.82 33.58 -38.28
N ALA A 10 5.31 32.36 -38.15
CA ALA A 10 5.74 31.41 -37.13
C ALA A 10 7.26 31.21 -37.19
N PRO A 11 7.96 31.05 -36.04
CA PRO A 11 9.38 30.78 -36.04
C PRO A 11 9.65 29.45 -36.74
N ASN A 12 10.54 29.50 -37.73
CA ASN A 12 11.07 28.33 -38.43
C ASN A 12 11.63 27.32 -37.41
N PRO A 13 11.41 26.00 -37.58
CA PRO A 13 11.93 24.97 -36.67
C PRO A 13 13.47 24.80 -36.69
N SER A 14 14.18 25.62 -37.46
CA SER A 14 15.63 25.53 -37.72
C SER A 14 16.48 26.46 -36.85
N SER A 15 16.13 26.67 -35.57
CA SER A 15 16.97 27.42 -34.62
C SER A 15 17.32 26.66 -33.33
N ILE A 16 17.28 25.33 -33.38
CA ILE A 16 17.92 24.45 -32.38
C ILE A 16 18.77 23.39 -33.09
N GLU A 17 19.70 23.82 -33.95
CA GLU A 17 20.74 22.93 -34.47
C GLU A 17 22.11 23.58 -34.27
N GLY A 18 22.49 23.57 -32.99
CA GLY A 18 23.82 23.97 -32.50
C GLY A 18 24.21 23.26 -31.21
N ARG A 19 23.51 22.17 -30.87
CA ARG A 19 23.99 21.21 -29.87
C ARG A 19 24.24 19.91 -30.61
N GLU A 20 25.48 19.75 -31.06
CA GLU A 20 26.05 18.43 -31.31
C GLU A 20 25.56 17.50 -30.20
N LEU A 21 24.72 16.54 -30.58
CA LEU A 21 24.55 15.30 -29.86
C LEU A 21 25.90 14.60 -29.96
N LYS A 22 26.85 14.99 -29.09
CA LYS A 22 27.99 14.16 -28.76
C LYS A 22 27.39 12.86 -28.25
N GLU A 23 27.46 11.86 -29.13
CA GLU A 23 27.44 10.45 -28.81
C GLU A 23 27.95 10.29 -27.37
N ARG A 24 27.07 9.84 -26.47
CA ARG A 24 27.49 9.43 -25.12
C ARG A 24 28.18 8.09 -25.28
N THR A 25 29.38 8.19 -25.83
CA THR A 25 30.37 7.15 -25.98
C THR A 25 30.85 6.80 -24.57
N THR A 26 30.79 5.50 -24.30
CA THR A 26 31.57 4.76 -23.30
C THR A 26 31.32 5.01 -21.82
N LEU A 27 30.95 3.92 -21.14
CA LEU A 27 30.95 3.67 -19.70
C LEU A 27 32.33 3.84 -19.02
N SER A 28 33.29 4.53 -19.65
CA SER A 28 34.73 4.46 -19.35
C SER A 28 35.31 5.73 -18.71
N ASP A 29 34.50 6.77 -18.46
CA ASP A 29 34.96 8.06 -17.91
C ASP A 29 34.55 8.30 -16.45
N TYR A 30 34.09 7.28 -15.73
CA TYR A 30 33.94 7.41 -14.27
C TYR A 30 35.32 7.36 -13.61
N ALA A 31 35.61 8.37 -12.78
CA ALA A 31 36.73 8.30 -11.85
C ALA A 31 36.54 7.07 -10.94
N PRO A 32 37.59 6.28 -10.67
CA PRO A 32 37.46 5.04 -9.92
C PRO A 32 36.88 5.35 -8.54
N SER A 33 35.67 4.84 -8.28
CA SER A 33 35.05 4.96 -6.98
C SER A 33 35.79 4.03 -6.02
N PRO A 34 36.06 4.43 -4.77
CA PRO A 34 36.62 3.53 -3.76
C PRO A 34 35.70 2.33 -3.46
N TRP A 35 34.47 2.35 -3.98
CA TRP A 35 33.48 1.29 -3.89
C TRP A 35 33.42 0.36 -5.13
N ASP A 36 34.13 0.71 -6.22
CA ASP A 36 34.19 -0.13 -7.45
C ASP A 36 35.05 -1.39 -7.27
N GLN A 37 35.86 -1.45 -6.21
CA GLN A 37 36.75 -2.59 -5.94
C GLN A 37 36.04 -3.79 -5.31
N GLY A 38 34.74 -3.69 -5.00
CA GLY A 38 34.05 -4.68 -4.18
C GLY A 38 34.75 -4.89 -2.83
N PRO A 39 34.24 -5.77 -1.94
CA PRO A 39 35.04 -6.22 -0.82
C PRO A 39 36.21 -7.04 -1.38
N ALA A 40 37.38 -6.42 -1.51
CA ALA A 40 38.62 -7.09 -1.86
C ALA A 40 38.97 -8.08 -0.73
N MET A 41 38.49 -9.31 -0.88
CA MET A 41 38.58 -10.43 0.06
C MET A 41 37.76 -10.25 1.35
N SER A 42 36.76 -11.10 1.52
CA SER A 42 36.40 -11.54 2.87
C SER A 42 37.66 -12.13 3.49
N PRO A 43 38.08 -11.73 4.71
CA PRO A 43 39.13 -12.48 5.38
C PRO A 43 38.66 -13.94 5.43
N ALA A 44 39.45 -14.84 4.86
CA ALA A 44 39.23 -16.27 5.06
C ALA A 44 39.30 -16.48 6.56
N VAL A 45 38.16 -16.80 7.18
CA VAL A 45 38.15 -17.30 8.55
C VAL A 45 38.86 -18.65 8.45
N VAL A 46 40.15 -18.63 8.77
CA VAL A 46 40.92 -19.84 9.03
C VAL A 46 40.33 -20.37 10.34
N LEU A 47 39.45 -21.36 10.22
CA LEU A 47 39.10 -22.19 11.37
C LEU A 47 40.35 -23.04 11.61
N ASP A 48 41.14 -22.64 12.61
CA ASP A 48 42.20 -23.49 13.13
C ASP A 48 41.50 -24.69 13.80
N ASP A 49 41.75 -25.88 13.27
CA ASP A 49 41.31 -27.14 13.87
C ASP A 49 42.17 -27.39 15.12
N GLY A 50 41.89 -26.64 16.20
CA GLY A 50 42.69 -26.72 17.42
C GLY A 50 42.19 -25.79 18.53
N ASP A 51 41.53 -26.40 19.51
CA ASP A 51 41.19 -25.87 20.85
C ASP A 51 40.14 -24.75 20.96
N GLY A 52 39.09 -25.05 21.73
CA GLY A 52 37.97 -24.17 22.01
C GLY A 52 38.37 -22.95 22.84
N LEU A 53 37.70 -21.83 22.59
CA LEU A 53 37.82 -20.62 23.39
C LEU A 53 37.31 -20.88 24.82
N ASP A 54 38.23 -20.95 25.78
CA ASP A 54 37.89 -21.04 27.20
C ASP A 54 37.42 -19.67 27.73
N LEU A 55 36.09 -19.50 27.74
CA LEU A 55 35.38 -18.28 28.14
C LEU A 55 35.55 -17.94 29.63
N ALA A 56 36.17 -18.80 30.44
CA ALA A 56 36.44 -18.53 31.86
C ALA A 56 37.52 -17.45 32.06
N SER A 57 38.46 -17.32 31.12
CA SER A 57 39.62 -16.44 31.25
C SER A 57 39.31 -14.95 31.03
N VAL A 58 38.16 -14.63 30.45
CA VAL A 58 37.76 -13.23 30.13
C VAL A 58 37.06 -12.56 31.33
N ALA A 59 36.66 -13.33 32.35
CA ALA A 59 35.96 -12.80 33.52
C ALA A 59 36.87 -12.08 34.54
N GLU A 60 38.19 -12.30 34.52
CA GLU A 60 39.10 -11.74 35.53
C GLU A 60 39.55 -10.29 35.27
N GLN A 61 39.30 -9.73 34.08
CA GLN A 61 39.80 -8.40 33.71
C GLN A 61 38.76 -7.25 33.78
N SER A 62 37.51 -7.54 34.17
CA SER A 62 36.49 -6.51 34.31
C SER A 62 36.01 -6.44 35.75
N ASP A 63 36.44 -5.39 36.45
CA ASP A 63 36.01 -4.97 37.79
C ASP A 63 34.57 -4.40 37.77
N LEU A 64 33.68 -5.07 37.04
CA LEU A 64 32.27 -4.69 36.90
C LEU A 64 31.48 -5.43 37.97
N ARG A 65 31.25 -4.75 39.10
CA ARG A 65 30.22 -5.17 40.06
C ARG A 65 28.88 -5.26 39.34
N ALA A 66 28.34 -6.47 39.28
CA ALA A 66 26.95 -6.70 38.91
C ALA A 66 26.06 -6.00 39.94
N LEU A 67 25.47 -4.86 39.55
CA LEU A 67 24.40 -4.19 40.30
C LEU A 67 23.09 -4.99 40.11
N VAL A 68 23.08 -6.23 40.60
CA VAL A 68 21.86 -7.00 40.80
C VAL A 68 21.41 -6.69 42.23
N PRO A 69 20.30 -5.95 42.44
CA PRO A 69 19.67 -5.91 43.74
C PRO A 69 19.23 -7.33 44.08
N GLU A 70 19.63 -7.83 45.25
CA GLU A 70 19.16 -9.12 45.73
C GLU A 70 17.63 -9.15 45.77
N GLU A 71 17.11 -10.25 45.26
CA GLU A 71 15.70 -10.51 45.04
C GLU A 71 14.96 -10.51 46.39
N ASP A 72 14.14 -9.49 46.63
CA ASP A 72 12.99 -9.62 47.55
C ASP A 72 12.04 -10.67 46.94
N GLU A 73 12.11 -11.90 47.45
CA GLU A 73 11.20 -13.02 47.16
C GLU A 73 9.77 -12.73 47.66
N SER A 74 9.06 -11.78 47.06
CA SER A 74 7.60 -11.68 47.25
C SER A 74 6.87 -10.84 46.18
N ALA A 75 7.10 -11.14 44.91
CA ALA A 75 6.20 -10.69 43.84
C ALA A 75 5.68 -11.90 43.07
N PRO A 76 4.37 -11.97 42.74
CA PRO A 76 3.86 -13.03 41.88
C PRO A 76 4.57 -12.93 40.53
N ARG A 77 5.41 -13.93 40.23
CA ARG A 77 6.12 -14.05 38.97
C ARG A 77 5.08 -14.16 37.85
N THR A 78 4.85 -13.05 37.16
CA THR A 78 4.14 -13.03 35.89
C THR A 78 4.85 -14.02 34.96
N PRO A 79 4.18 -15.03 34.38
CA PRO A 79 4.84 -15.99 33.52
C PRO A 79 5.49 -15.27 32.32
N PRO A 80 6.64 -15.76 31.82
CA PRO A 80 7.29 -15.18 30.66
C PRO A 80 6.32 -15.20 29.47
N ARG A 81 6.00 -14.01 28.95
CA ARG A 81 5.13 -13.83 27.79
C ARG A 81 5.76 -14.61 26.64
N LYS A 82 5.08 -15.67 26.16
CA LYS A 82 5.48 -16.40 24.94
C LYS A 82 5.80 -15.38 23.84
N PRO A 83 6.80 -15.63 22.96
CA PRO A 83 7.03 -14.76 21.82
C PRO A 83 5.70 -14.64 21.08
N ARG A 84 5.14 -13.42 21.02
CA ARG A 84 3.86 -13.17 20.34
C ARG A 84 4.00 -13.72 18.93
N SER A 85 3.07 -14.59 18.55
CA SER A 85 3.05 -15.06 17.17
C SER A 85 2.88 -13.85 16.25
N GLU A 86 3.48 -13.89 15.06
CA GLU A 86 3.35 -12.82 14.06
C GLU A 86 1.86 -12.49 13.78
N VAL A 87 1.01 -13.53 13.81
CA VAL A 87 -0.45 -13.43 13.74
C VAL A 87 -1.04 -12.60 14.88
N GLU A 88 -0.59 -12.79 16.13
CA GLU A 88 -1.06 -11.99 17.27
C GLU A 88 -0.69 -10.50 17.13
N ILE A 89 0.49 -10.20 16.57
CA ILE A 89 0.92 -8.81 16.35
C ILE A 89 0.03 -8.15 15.29
N TRP A 90 -0.26 -8.85 14.20
CA TRP A 90 -1.15 -8.34 13.15
C TRP A 90 -2.61 -8.27 13.61
N MET A 91 -3.08 -9.22 14.43
CA MET A 91 -4.42 -9.15 15.03
C MET A 91 -4.55 -7.93 15.94
N GLU A 92 -3.53 -7.62 16.73
CA GLU A 92 -3.53 -6.41 17.57
C GLU A 92 -3.63 -5.15 16.69
N GLY A 93 -2.80 -5.04 15.66
CA GLY A 93 -2.86 -3.91 14.72
C GLY A 93 -4.21 -3.78 14.01
N ALA A 94 -4.82 -4.90 13.62
CA ALA A 94 -6.13 -4.90 12.97
C ALA A 94 -7.24 -4.42 13.92
N ARG A 95 -7.15 -4.76 15.22
CA ARG A 95 -8.06 -4.29 16.27
C ARG A 95 -7.89 -2.80 16.54
N GLU A 96 -6.65 -2.32 16.57
CA GLU A 96 -6.35 -0.90 16.73
C GLU A 96 -6.91 -0.07 15.56
N LEU A 97 -6.70 -0.50 14.32
CA LEU A 97 -7.25 0.16 13.13
C LEU A 97 -8.78 0.17 13.13
N PHE A 98 -9.39 -0.95 13.53
CA PHE A 98 -10.85 -1.04 13.69
C PHE A 98 -11.36 -0.03 14.73
N ALA A 99 -10.68 0.08 15.88
CA ALA A 99 -11.03 1.03 16.94
C ALA A 99 -10.86 2.50 16.52
N LEU A 100 -9.92 2.78 15.61
CA LEU A 100 -9.70 4.10 15.02
C LEU A 100 -10.70 4.43 13.89
N GLY A 101 -11.54 3.47 13.48
CA GLY A 101 -12.49 3.62 12.38
C GLY A 101 -11.86 3.47 10.99
N ASP A 102 -10.61 3.03 10.90
CA ASP A 102 -9.97 2.65 9.64
C ASP A 102 -10.30 1.19 9.31
N PHE A 103 -11.53 0.98 8.85
CA PHE A 103 -12.04 -0.36 8.49
C PHE A 103 -11.36 -0.92 7.25
N SER A 104 -10.91 -0.07 6.31
CA SER A 104 -10.18 -0.49 5.11
C SER A 104 -8.81 -1.06 5.48
N GLY A 105 -8.05 -0.33 6.29
CA GLY A 105 -6.74 -0.81 6.79
C GLY A 105 -6.88 -2.05 7.66
N SER A 106 -7.92 -2.11 8.52
CA SER A 106 -8.23 -3.30 9.31
C SER A 106 -8.51 -4.51 8.43
N LEU A 107 -9.37 -4.38 7.41
CA LEU A 107 -9.70 -5.46 6.47
C LEU A 107 -8.46 -6.00 5.76
N GLU A 108 -7.59 -5.13 5.24
CA GLU A 108 -6.36 -5.55 4.56
C GLU A 108 -5.43 -6.35 5.48
N MET A 109 -5.36 -5.98 6.76
CA MET A 109 -4.54 -6.68 7.74
C MET A 109 -5.15 -8.05 8.08
N ILE A 110 -6.46 -8.14 8.24
CA ILE A 110 -7.20 -9.38 8.46
C ILE A 110 -7.07 -10.34 7.27
N GLU A 111 -7.16 -9.86 6.03
CA GLU A 111 -6.96 -10.68 4.83
C GLU A 111 -5.55 -11.28 4.77
N LYS A 112 -4.52 -10.52 5.18
CA LYS A 112 -3.14 -11.04 5.27
C LYS A 112 -3.04 -12.13 6.32
N ILE A 113 -3.70 -11.97 7.46
CA ILE A 113 -3.74 -12.99 8.51
C ILE A 113 -4.41 -14.27 7.99
N LEU A 114 -5.55 -14.17 7.31
CA LEU A 114 -6.28 -15.33 6.77
C LEU A 114 -5.54 -16.03 5.62
N LYS A 115 -4.63 -15.34 4.91
CA LYS A 115 -3.73 -15.97 3.95
C LYS A 115 -2.70 -16.89 4.60
N ILE A 116 -2.28 -16.58 5.84
CA ILE A 116 -1.34 -17.40 6.61
C ILE A 116 -2.08 -18.47 7.40
N ASP A 117 -3.11 -18.08 8.15
CA ASP A 117 -3.99 -18.96 8.92
C ASP A 117 -5.45 -18.76 8.51
N SER A 118 -5.87 -19.55 7.52
CA SER A 118 -7.25 -19.56 7.03
C SER A 118 -8.28 -20.06 8.05
N SER A 119 -7.84 -20.75 9.12
CA SER A 119 -8.73 -21.30 10.14
C SER A 119 -8.91 -20.35 11.34
N HIS A 120 -8.27 -19.18 11.35
CA HIS A 120 -8.40 -18.25 12.46
C HIS A 120 -9.83 -17.74 12.61
N VAL A 121 -10.49 -18.05 13.73
CA VAL A 121 -11.90 -17.72 13.96
C VAL A 121 -12.09 -16.23 14.19
N GLU A 122 -11.22 -15.61 14.97
CA GLU A 122 -11.31 -14.18 15.29
C GLU A 122 -11.12 -13.32 14.04
N ALA A 123 -10.13 -13.61 13.19
CA ALA A 123 -9.95 -12.88 11.93
C ALA A 123 -11.15 -13.00 10.99
N ARG A 124 -11.81 -14.17 10.90
CA ARG A 124 -13.01 -14.33 10.07
C ARG A 124 -14.17 -13.48 10.57
N GLU A 125 -14.32 -13.37 11.88
CA GLU A 125 -15.34 -12.51 12.47
C GLU A 125 -15.05 -11.04 12.18
N TYR A 126 -13.80 -10.59 12.37
CA TYR A 126 -13.38 -9.24 12.02
C TYR A 126 -13.51 -8.94 10.53
N LEU A 127 -13.25 -9.90 9.64
CA LEU A 127 -13.46 -9.75 8.20
C LEU A 127 -14.93 -9.40 7.93
N ARG A 128 -15.85 -10.23 8.43
CA ARG A 128 -17.29 -10.01 8.24
C ARG A 128 -17.75 -8.67 8.81
N GLN A 129 -17.26 -8.29 10.00
CA GLN A 129 -17.61 -7.01 10.63
C GLN A 129 -17.11 -5.81 9.83
N ASN A 130 -15.87 -5.86 9.35
CA ASN A 130 -15.31 -4.82 8.49
C ASN A 130 -16.10 -4.71 7.18
N GLU A 131 -16.40 -5.82 6.52
CA GLU A 131 -17.19 -5.82 5.28
C GLU A 131 -18.56 -5.17 5.46
N VAL A 132 -19.33 -5.59 6.46
CA VAL A 132 -20.65 -5.03 6.76
C VAL A 132 -20.58 -3.53 7.02
N THR A 133 -19.57 -3.09 7.78
CA THR A 133 -19.40 -1.68 8.14
C THR A 133 -19.01 -0.84 6.94
N LEU A 134 -18.07 -1.32 6.11
CA LEU A 134 -17.64 -0.66 4.89
C LEU A 134 -18.77 -0.56 3.87
N ILE A 135 -19.55 -1.64 3.68
CA ILE A 135 -20.74 -1.64 2.83
C ILE A 135 -21.70 -0.54 3.29
N ALA A 136 -22.08 -0.52 4.56
CA ALA A 136 -23.00 0.48 5.09
C ALA A 136 -22.48 1.92 4.91
N MET A 137 -21.16 2.13 5.09
CA MET A 137 -20.52 3.42 4.86
C MET A 137 -20.59 3.84 3.39
N TYR A 138 -20.28 2.94 2.46
CA TYR A 138 -20.30 3.25 1.03
C TYR A 138 -21.71 3.42 0.50
N GLU A 139 -22.68 2.59 0.92
CA GLU A 139 -24.10 2.76 0.59
C GLU A 139 -24.62 4.11 1.08
N SER A 140 -24.25 4.52 2.30
CA SER A 140 -24.62 5.84 2.84
C SER A 140 -24.04 7.00 2.02
N LYS A 141 -22.85 6.83 1.43
CA LYS A 141 -22.22 7.84 0.55
C LYS A 141 -22.90 7.92 -0.82
N ILE A 142 -23.30 6.77 -1.37
CA ILE A 142 -23.92 6.68 -2.70
C ILE A 142 -25.35 7.24 -2.67
N GLY A 143 -26.08 6.97 -1.58
CA GLY A 143 -27.44 7.44 -1.39
C GLY A 143 -28.49 6.33 -1.55
N PRO A 144 -29.74 6.68 -1.89
CA PRO A 144 -30.83 5.72 -1.94
C PRO A 144 -30.58 4.62 -2.99
N PRO A 145 -30.85 3.33 -2.69
CA PRO A 145 -30.60 2.23 -3.63
C PRO A 145 -31.45 2.34 -4.92
N ARG A 146 -32.58 3.06 -4.86
CA ARG A 146 -33.45 3.32 -6.01
C ARG A 146 -33.05 4.56 -6.81
N ALA A 147 -32.02 5.30 -6.40
CA ALA A 147 -31.52 6.42 -7.19
C ALA A 147 -30.88 5.88 -8.48
N ILE A 148 -31.01 6.68 -9.55
CA ILE A 148 -30.52 6.32 -10.88
C ILE A 148 -29.30 7.20 -11.17
N PRO A 149 -28.08 6.66 -11.06
CA PRO A 149 -26.87 7.42 -11.38
C PRO A 149 -26.85 7.86 -12.84
N ARG A 150 -26.29 9.04 -13.09
CA ARG A 150 -26.01 9.57 -14.43
C ARG A 150 -24.55 9.92 -14.60
N LEU A 151 -24.02 9.74 -15.81
CA LEU A 151 -22.68 10.19 -16.15
C LEU A 151 -22.62 11.73 -16.13
N ALA A 152 -21.69 12.29 -15.37
CA ALA A 152 -21.50 13.73 -15.22
C ALA A 152 -20.40 14.28 -16.14
N ILE A 153 -19.52 13.41 -16.64
CA ILE A 153 -18.42 13.76 -17.54
C ILE A 153 -18.76 13.46 -19.00
N LYS A 154 -17.99 14.06 -19.92
CA LYS A 154 -18.16 13.78 -21.35
C LYS A 154 -17.56 12.42 -21.74
N PRO A 155 -18.08 11.74 -22.78
CA PRO A 155 -17.53 10.46 -23.23
C PRO A 155 -16.04 10.51 -23.57
N GLU A 156 -15.54 11.63 -24.08
CA GLU A 156 -14.11 11.79 -24.39
C GLU A 156 -13.25 11.84 -23.13
N GLU A 157 -13.77 12.37 -22.02
CA GLU A 157 -13.10 12.47 -20.72
C GLU A 157 -13.00 11.11 -20.02
N VAL A 158 -13.96 10.20 -20.29
CA VAL A 158 -13.94 8.82 -19.76
C VAL A 158 -12.69 8.08 -20.20
N MET A 159 -12.20 8.30 -21.43
CA MET A 159 -10.98 7.65 -21.95
C MET A 159 -9.71 8.05 -21.20
N TRP A 160 -9.73 9.19 -20.49
CA TRP A 160 -8.58 9.71 -19.73
C TRP A 160 -8.63 9.35 -18.25
N LEU A 161 -9.73 8.74 -17.79
CA LEU A 161 -9.81 8.22 -16.43
C LEU A 161 -8.97 6.95 -16.32
N ASN A 162 -8.17 6.85 -15.25
CA ASN A 162 -7.43 5.64 -14.93
C ASN A 162 -8.34 4.62 -14.23
N LEU A 163 -9.34 4.11 -14.95
CA LEU A 163 -10.29 3.13 -14.44
C LEU A 163 -9.74 1.72 -14.59
N ASP A 164 -9.93 0.90 -13.56
CA ASP A 164 -9.71 -0.54 -13.70
C ASP A 164 -10.83 -1.18 -14.53
N HIS A 165 -10.62 -2.41 -14.97
CA HIS A 165 -11.59 -3.11 -15.83
C HIS A 165 -12.97 -3.26 -15.15
N ARG A 166 -12.99 -3.40 -13.82
CA ARG A 166 -14.21 -3.56 -13.01
C ARG A 166 -15.02 -2.27 -12.97
N ALA A 167 -14.37 -1.13 -12.72
CA ALA A 167 -14.99 0.19 -12.74
C ALA A 167 -15.45 0.56 -14.16
N GLY A 168 -14.65 0.26 -15.19
CA GLY A 168 -15.06 0.44 -16.58
C GLY A 168 -16.30 -0.36 -16.95
N PHE A 169 -16.41 -1.61 -16.47
CA PHE A 169 -17.60 -2.44 -16.66
C PHE A 169 -18.83 -1.83 -15.99
N LEU A 170 -18.73 -1.45 -14.71
CA LEU A 170 -19.82 -0.80 -13.98
C LEU A 170 -20.25 0.52 -14.61
N LEU A 171 -19.29 1.35 -15.04
CA LEU A 171 -19.56 2.62 -15.70
C LEU A 171 -20.32 2.43 -17.02
N ALA A 172 -20.02 1.37 -17.78
CA ALA A 172 -20.71 1.05 -19.02
C ALA A 172 -22.21 0.69 -18.83
N GLN A 173 -22.61 0.32 -17.60
CA GLN A 173 -24.02 0.05 -17.26
C GLN A 173 -24.77 1.33 -16.84
N ILE A 174 -24.06 2.43 -16.57
CA ILE A 174 -24.65 3.69 -16.13
C ILE A 174 -25.09 4.47 -17.38
N ASP A 175 -26.24 4.09 -17.91
CA ASP A 175 -26.89 4.73 -19.07
C ASP A 175 -27.98 5.75 -18.66
N GLY A 176 -28.20 5.93 -17.35
CA GLY A 176 -29.23 6.80 -16.80
C GLY A 176 -30.61 6.15 -16.67
N THR A 177 -30.72 4.82 -16.81
CA THR A 177 -31.96 4.06 -16.58
C THR A 177 -31.85 3.02 -15.47
N VAL A 178 -30.63 2.51 -15.22
CA VAL A 178 -30.34 1.47 -14.23
C VAL A 178 -30.18 2.08 -12.83
N SER A 179 -30.88 1.54 -11.82
CA SER A 179 -30.76 2.01 -10.43
C SER A 179 -29.52 1.43 -9.73
N TYR A 180 -29.11 1.99 -8.59
CA TYR A 180 -28.02 1.39 -7.81
C TYR A 180 -28.30 -0.05 -7.39
N ASP A 181 -29.53 -0.38 -7.01
CA ASP A 181 -29.96 -1.75 -6.68
C ASP A 181 -29.76 -2.71 -7.87
N ASP A 182 -30.13 -2.27 -9.07
CA ASP A 182 -29.90 -3.03 -10.30
C ASP A 182 -28.41 -3.15 -10.62
N LEU A 183 -27.60 -2.11 -10.41
CA LEU A 183 -26.15 -2.17 -10.59
C LEU A 183 -25.51 -3.20 -9.65
N PHE A 184 -25.96 -3.27 -8.38
CA PHE A 184 -25.52 -4.33 -7.48
C PHE A 184 -25.86 -5.72 -8.03
N ALA A 185 -27.08 -5.92 -8.53
CA ALA A 185 -27.52 -7.20 -9.09
C ALA A 185 -26.80 -7.58 -10.40
N LEU A 186 -26.46 -6.60 -11.25
CA LEU A 186 -25.86 -6.83 -12.57
C LEU A 186 -24.34 -6.90 -12.55
N SER A 187 -23.67 -6.30 -11.55
CA SER A 187 -22.21 -6.18 -11.50
C SER A 187 -21.48 -7.53 -11.51
N GLY A 188 -22.07 -8.58 -10.93
CA GLY A 188 -21.41 -9.88 -10.73
C GLY A 188 -20.18 -9.84 -9.80
N LEU A 189 -19.91 -8.69 -9.17
CA LEU A 189 -18.81 -8.47 -8.24
C LEU A 189 -19.29 -8.65 -6.80
N PRO A 190 -18.37 -8.87 -5.83
CA PRO A 190 -18.70 -8.80 -4.42
C PRO A 190 -19.38 -7.46 -4.08
N HIS A 191 -20.38 -7.49 -3.20
CA HIS A 191 -21.17 -6.31 -2.86
C HIS A 191 -20.32 -5.12 -2.38
N LEU A 192 -19.31 -5.40 -1.56
CA LEU A 192 -18.34 -4.41 -1.09
C LEU A 192 -17.54 -3.77 -2.24
N ASP A 193 -17.08 -4.57 -3.21
CA ASP A 193 -16.31 -4.08 -4.36
C ASP A 193 -17.17 -3.13 -5.20
N THR A 194 -18.42 -3.52 -5.49
CA THR A 194 -19.36 -2.69 -6.24
C THR A 194 -19.63 -1.37 -5.50
N ALA A 195 -19.92 -1.43 -4.20
CA ALA A 195 -20.17 -0.24 -3.40
C ALA A 195 -18.95 0.69 -3.36
N ARG A 196 -17.74 0.13 -3.20
CA ARG A 196 -16.48 0.88 -3.19
C ARG A 196 -16.24 1.60 -4.52
N ILE A 197 -16.43 0.90 -5.65
CA ILE A 197 -16.26 1.47 -6.99
C ILE A 197 -17.26 2.59 -7.23
N LEU A 198 -18.55 2.36 -6.96
CA LEU A 198 -19.60 3.37 -7.16
C LEU A 198 -19.37 4.61 -6.30
N ALA A 199 -18.96 4.43 -5.05
CA ALA A 199 -18.62 5.54 -4.17
C ALA A 199 -17.40 6.34 -4.68
N ALA A 200 -16.37 5.66 -5.21
CA ALA A 200 -15.21 6.33 -5.81
C ALA A 200 -15.60 7.14 -7.05
N LEU A 201 -16.39 6.57 -7.95
CA LEU A 201 -16.88 7.26 -9.15
C LEU A 201 -17.71 8.51 -8.81
N LEU A 202 -18.53 8.43 -7.75
CA LEU A 202 -19.32 9.56 -7.26
C LEU A 202 -18.40 10.64 -6.65
N GLN A 203 -17.40 10.24 -5.87
CA GLN A 203 -16.45 11.15 -5.24
C GLN A 203 -15.55 11.86 -6.26
N GLU A 204 -15.16 11.18 -7.33
CA GLU A 204 -14.37 11.74 -8.44
C GLU A 204 -15.21 12.64 -9.37
N GLY A 205 -16.53 12.69 -9.18
CA GLY A 205 -17.44 13.48 -10.01
C GLY A 205 -17.67 12.88 -11.40
N VAL A 206 -17.37 11.59 -11.58
CA VAL A 206 -17.62 10.85 -12.83
C VAL A 206 -19.11 10.59 -12.98
N ILE A 207 -19.78 10.25 -11.87
CA ILE A 207 -21.23 10.03 -11.80
C ILE A 207 -21.89 11.00 -10.82
N THR A 208 -23.19 11.22 -11.00
CA THR A 208 -24.01 12.05 -10.11
C THR A 208 -25.34 11.34 -9.82
N SER A 209 -25.88 11.54 -8.62
CA SER A 209 -27.16 10.98 -8.16
C SER A 209 -28.34 11.91 -8.38
#